data_AF-A0A133NS47-F1
#
_entry.id   AF-A0A133NS47-F1
#
_cell.length_a   1.000
_cell.length_b   1.000
_cell.length_c   1.000
_cell.angle_alpha   90.00
_cell.angle_beta   90.00
_cell.angle_gamma   90.00
#
_symmetry.space_group_name_H-M   'P 1'
#
loop_
_entity.id
_entity.type
_entity.pdbx_description
1 polymer ?
#
loop_
_entity_poly.entity_id
_entity_poly.type
_entity_poly.pdbx_seq_one_letter_code
_entity_poly.pdbx_strand_id
1 'polypeptide(L)'
;MYTYTTVREIVESLNLEILNEGNLDLKIDIPNIYQIGYELVGFLDKESDELNRYINICSLKESRFIATFSKERKESVISKYMSLDFPALIFTKDAIIAEEFYYYAKKYNKNILFSNEKASVTVRKLKFFLSKTLSVEEEYENYSLMEIHGVGVLMTGYSNARKGVMIELIERGHRMITDKNLIIRRVGENDLVGYNAQKKERLGHFYLEDIRDGYVDVTDHFGVKATRIEKKINILVVLEEWNEKKFYDRLGLDVEYQDFVGEKIQKYIIPVRKGRNLAVIIETAALTFRLRRMGHNTPLEFLTKSQEIIEKKKKEREENMDKNRLPVTKLINEFDLEIKYGEDKITSTYIKSSNVYRPSLSLIGFFDLIEEVSNIGIQIFSKIEFKFLENLPPIERVNNLKKFLNYDIPMIVLTVDANPPEYFFDLVKKSGHILAIAPYKKASQIVANFNNYLDSFFSETISVHGVLVELFGFGVLLTGKSGIGKSETALELIHRGHRLIADDMVKFYRDTQGDVVGKSAELPFFMEIRGLGVIDIKTLYGLSAVRLSKRLDMIIELQAVDNSDYMSAPSTHLYEDVLGKPIKKRILEVSSGRNAAAMVEVMVMDYMSGLLGQK
;
A
#
# COMPACT_ATOMS: atom_id res chain seq x y z
N MET A 1 -15.70 -3.68 -36.96
CA MET A 1 -16.69 -4.36 -37.84
C MET A 1 -17.84 -4.76 -36.93
N TYR A 2 -19.11 -4.46 -37.23
CA TYR A 2 -20.21 -4.93 -36.37
C TYR A 2 -20.26 -6.46 -36.44
N THR A 3 -19.84 -7.12 -35.36
CA THR A 3 -19.91 -8.57 -35.21
C THR A 3 -21.35 -8.95 -34.94
N TYR A 4 -21.94 -9.76 -35.83
CA TYR A 4 -23.25 -10.37 -35.64
C TYR A 4 -23.09 -11.90 -35.72
N THR A 5 -23.99 -12.62 -35.09
CA THR A 5 -24.17 -14.07 -35.26
C THR A 5 -25.56 -14.34 -35.84
N THR A 6 -25.83 -15.58 -36.25
CA THR A 6 -27.18 -15.98 -36.71
C THR A 6 -27.81 -16.99 -35.76
N VAL A 7 -29.15 -17.11 -35.79
CA VAL A 7 -29.84 -18.16 -35.04
C VAL A 7 -29.32 -19.55 -35.44
N ARG A 8 -28.99 -19.74 -36.72
CA ARG A 8 -28.38 -20.97 -37.25
C ARG A 8 -27.08 -21.35 -36.54
N GLU A 9 -26.15 -20.41 -36.42
CA GLU A 9 -24.86 -20.65 -35.75
C GLU A 9 -25.03 -21.00 -34.27
N ILE A 10 -26.03 -20.40 -33.60
CA ILE A 10 -26.37 -20.73 -32.21
C ILE A 10 -26.90 -22.16 -32.11
N VAL A 11 -27.80 -22.56 -33.01
CA VAL A 11 -28.35 -23.92 -33.06
C VAL A 11 -27.23 -24.94 -33.24
N GLU A 12 -26.33 -24.72 -34.19
CA GLU A 12 -25.19 -25.60 -34.46
C GLU A 12 -24.19 -25.65 -33.29
N SER A 13 -23.82 -24.49 -32.74
CA SER A 13 -22.81 -24.41 -31.68
C SER A 13 -23.30 -24.97 -30.35
N LEU A 14 -24.59 -24.84 -30.02
CA LEU A 14 -25.16 -25.34 -28.77
C LEU A 14 -25.85 -26.70 -28.94
N ASN A 15 -25.90 -27.25 -30.15
CA ASN A 15 -26.59 -28.48 -30.49
C ASN A 15 -28.08 -28.45 -30.05
N LEU A 16 -28.77 -27.37 -30.42
CA LEU A 16 -30.19 -27.18 -30.11
C LEU A 16 -31.06 -27.95 -31.12
N GLU A 17 -32.17 -28.49 -30.66
CA GLU A 17 -33.18 -29.09 -31.53
C GLU A 17 -34.13 -28.01 -32.06
N ILE A 18 -34.49 -28.06 -33.35
CA ILE A 18 -35.41 -27.11 -33.96
C ILE A 18 -36.83 -27.69 -33.87
N LEU A 19 -37.68 -27.07 -33.06
CA LEU A 19 -39.08 -27.45 -32.90
C LEU A 19 -39.99 -26.76 -33.93
N ASN A 20 -39.65 -25.53 -34.31
CA ASN A 20 -40.26 -24.83 -35.43
C ASN A 20 -39.18 -23.98 -36.13
N GLU A 21 -38.99 -24.21 -37.43
CA GLU A 21 -38.10 -23.41 -38.25
C GLU A 21 -38.83 -22.16 -38.74
N GLY A 22 -38.35 -20.99 -38.31
CA GLY A 22 -38.77 -19.70 -38.84
C GLY A 22 -37.73 -19.17 -39.81
N ASN A 23 -37.10 -18.04 -39.48
CA ASN A 23 -35.92 -17.54 -40.18
C ASN A 23 -34.64 -17.77 -39.34
N LEU A 24 -33.90 -18.84 -39.64
CA LEU A 24 -32.65 -19.15 -38.94
C LEU A 24 -31.50 -18.19 -39.27
N ASP A 25 -31.61 -17.41 -40.34
CA ASP A 25 -30.59 -16.46 -40.77
C ASP A 25 -30.80 -15.06 -40.16
N LEU A 26 -31.73 -14.93 -39.20
CA LEU A 26 -31.89 -13.72 -38.39
C LEU A 26 -30.59 -13.39 -37.66
N LYS A 27 -30.14 -12.14 -37.84
CA LYS A 27 -28.92 -11.62 -37.22
C LYS A 27 -29.18 -11.24 -35.77
N ILE A 28 -28.25 -11.63 -34.91
CA ILE A 28 -28.23 -11.29 -33.50
C ILE A 28 -26.96 -10.49 -33.27
N ASP A 29 -27.13 -9.26 -32.78
CA ASP A 29 -26.07 -8.28 -32.55
C ASP A 29 -25.94 -7.87 -31.08
N ILE A 30 -26.84 -8.36 -30.21
CA ILE A 30 -26.83 -8.06 -28.76
C ILE A 30 -26.47 -9.32 -27.96
N PRO A 31 -25.42 -9.29 -27.12
CA PRO A 31 -24.97 -10.45 -26.35
C PRO A 31 -25.80 -10.71 -25.08
N ASN A 32 -27.12 -10.48 -25.14
CA ASN A 32 -28.04 -10.67 -24.02
C ASN A 32 -29.12 -11.70 -24.34
N ILE A 33 -29.75 -12.19 -23.27
CA ILE A 33 -30.85 -13.13 -23.31
C ILE A 33 -31.96 -12.59 -22.40
N TYR A 34 -33.20 -12.93 -22.71
CA TYR A 34 -34.34 -12.54 -21.91
C TYR A 34 -35.06 -13.79 -21.38
N GLN A 35 -35.27 -13.86 -20.07
CA GLN A 35 -36.08 -14.93 -19.49
C GLN A 35 -37.52 -14.44 -19.35
N ILE A 36 -38.45 -15.09 -20.04
CA ILE A 36 -39.84 -14.63 -20.09
C ILE A 36 -40.50 -14.79 -18.71
N GLY A 37 -41.53 -14.00 -18.42
CA GLY A 37 -42.26 -14.12 -17.16
C GLY A 37 -43.40 -13.11 -17.02
N TYR A 38 -43.08 -11.81 -17.09
CA TYR A 38 -44.06 -10.73 -16.97
C TYR A 38 -45.09 -10.75 -18.11
N GLU A 39 -44.66 -11.19 -19.29
CA GLU A 39 -45.51 -11.32 -20.48
C GLU A 39 -46.64 -12.33 -20.25
N LEU A 40 -46.37 -13.34 -19.43
CA LEU A 40 -47.28 -14.43 -19.14
C LEU A 40 -48.43 -13.99 -18.24
N VAL A 41 -48.27 -12.92 -17.47
CA VAL A 41 -49.35 -12.28 -16.68
C VAL A 41 -50.07 -11.16 -17.44
N GLY A 42 -49.69 -10.90 -18.70
CA GLY A 42 -50.33 -9.92 -19.57
C GLY A 42 -49.65 -8.55 -19.61
N PHE A 43 -48.50 -8.39 -18.95
CA PHE A 43 -47.66 -7.20 -19.06
C PHE A 43 -46.72 -7.35 -20.26
N LEU A 44 -47.07 -6.71 -21.38
CA LEU A 44 -46.33 -6.79 -22.64
C LEU A 44 -45.86 -5.38 -23.02
N ASP A 45 -44.61 -5.05 -22.70
CA ASP A 45 -43.97 -3.85 -23.18
C ASP A 45 -43.46 -4.07 -24.61
N LYS A 46 -44.30 -3.69 -25.59
CA LYS A 46 -44.02 -3.91 -27.00
C LYS A 46 -42.84 -3.08 -27.52
N GLU A 47 -42.46 -2.03 -26.81
CA GLU A 47 -41.35 -1.15 -27.19
C GLU A 47 -40.02 -1.58 -26.54
N SER A 48 -40.03 -2.59 -25.66
CA SER A 48 -38.82 -3.09 -24.99
C SER A 48 -37.86 -3.76 -25.98
N ASP A 49 -36.64 -3.21 -26.07
CA ASP A 49 -35.53 -3.83 -26.79
C ASP A 49 -35.17 -5.21 -26.21
N GLU A 50 -35.29 -5.39 -24.89
CA GLU A 50 -34.97 -6.66 -24.24
C GLU A 50 -35.89 -7.79 -24.71
N LEU A 51 -37.19 -7.47 -24.87
CA LEU A 51 -38.20 -8.44 -25.23
C LEU A 51 -38.21 -8.75 -26.74
N ASN A 52 -37.86 -7.77 -27.57
CA ASN A 52 -37.95 -7.87 -29.03
C ASN A 52 -36.63 -8.20 -29.74
N ARG A 53 -35.48 -7.95 -29.11
CA ARG A 53 -34.17 -8.14 -29.77
C ARG A 53 -33.34 -9.28 -29.17
N TYR A 54 -33.63 -9.71 -27.95
CA TYR A 54 -32.84 -10.75 -27.28
C TYR A 54 -33.37 -12.14 -27.59
N ILE A 55 -32.53 -13.15 -27.38
CA ILE A 55 -33.00 -14.53 -27.42
C ILE A 55 -33.81 -14.80 -26.15
N ASN A 56 -35.04 -15.27 -26.34
CA ASN A 56 -35.95 -15.49 -25.23
C ASN A 56 -35.83 -16.93 -24.72
N ILE A 57 -35.92 -17.13 -23.41
CA ILE A 57 -35.81 -18.43 -22.76
C ILE A 57 -37.08 -18.71 -21.96
N CYS A 58 -37.65 -19.90 -22.18
CA CYS A 58 -38.74 -20.46 -21.39
C CYS A 58 -38.26 -21.71 -20.65
N SER A 59 -38.25 -21.65 -19.32
CA SER A 59 -37.87 -22.78 -18.48
C SER A 59 -39.09 -23.48 -17.86
N LEU A 60 -38.86 -24.46 -16.99
CA LEU A 60 -39.91 -25.17 -16.27
C LEU A 60 -40.84 -24.23 -15.48
N LYS A 61 -40.31 -23.16 -14.87
CA LYS A 61 -41.13 -22.25 -14.06
C LYS A 61 -42.19 -21.54 -14.89
N GLU A 62 -41.77 -20.97 -16.02
CA GLU A 62 -42.62 -20.21 -16.93
C GLU A 62 -43.63 -21.13 -17.62
N SER A 63 -43.16 -22.25 -18.18
CA SER A 63 -44.02 -23.22 -18.84
C SER A 63 -45.05 -23.86 -17.91
N ARG A 64 -44.68 -24.19 -16.66
CA ARG A 64 -45.62 -24.71 -15.66
C ARG A 64 -46.68 -23.67 -15.30
N PHE A 65 -46.30 -22.40 -15.20
CA PHE A 65 -47.27 -21.32 -14.96
C PHE A 65 -48.26 -21.20 -16.13
N ILE A 66 -47.79 -21.20 -17.38
CA ILE A 66 -48.65 -21.20 -18.57
C ILE A 66 -49.57 -22.42 -18.58
N ALA A 67 -49.09 -23.59 -18.16
CA ALA A 67 -49.88 -24.81 -18.12
C ALA A 67 -51.14 -24.69 -17.25
N THR A 68 -51.13 -23.82 -16.23
CA THR A 68 -52.29 -23.55 -15.34
C THR A 68 -53.41 -22.73 -15.99
N PHE A 69 -53.17 -22.10 -17.13
CA PHE A 69 -54.14 -21.22 -17.78
C PHE A 69 -55.26 -22.02 -18.46
N SER A 70 -56.47 -21.42 -18.49
CA SER A 70 -57.54 -21.89 -19.37
C SER A 70 -57.12 -21.80 -20.84
N LYS A 71 -57.73 -22.60 -21.71
CA LYS A 71 -57.43 -22.62 -23.14
C LYS A 71 -57.55 -21.23 -23.79
N GLU A 72 -58.64 -20.53 -23.51
CA GLU A 72 -58.87 -19.14 -23.99
C GLU A 72 -57.75 -18.18 -23.56
N ARG A 73 -57.26 -18.32 -22.32
CA ARG A 73 -56.17 -17.49 -21.80
C ARG A 73 -54.82 -17.85 -22.42
N LYS A 74 -54.54 -19.15 -22.63
CA LYS A 74 -53.33 -19.59 -23.35
C LYS A 74 -53.30 -19.01 -24.77
N GLU A 75 -54.40 -19.14 -25.49
CA GLU A 75 -54.54 -18.59 -26.84
C GLU A 75 -54.30 -17.08 -26.86
N SER A 76 -54.94 -16.33 -25.95
CA SER A 76 -54.79 -14.87 -25.87
C SER A 76 -53.37 -14.42 -25.54
N VAL A 77 -52.73 -15.05 -24.54
CA VAL A 77 -51.38 -14.67 -24.07
C VAL A 77 -50.31 -15.08 -25.07
N ILE A 78 -50.32 -16.35 -25.51
CA ILE A 78 -49.30 -16.88 -26.42
C ILE A 78 -49.39 -16.21 -27.79
N SER A 79 -50.58 -15.95 -28.32
CA SER A 79 -50.73 -15.22 -29.59
C SER A 79 -50.10 -13.84 -29.55
N LYS A 80 -50.34 -13.07 -28.47
CA LYS A 80 -49.78 -11.73 -28.28
C LYS A 80 -48.28 -11.75 -28.09
N TYR A 81 -47.76 -12.72 -27.33
CA TYR A 81 -46.32 -12.87 -27.14
C TYR A 81 -45.64 -13.26 -28.45
N MET A 82 -46.17 -14.25 -29.19
CA MET A 82 -45.56 -14.73 -30.43
C MET A 82 -45.61 -13.72 -31.58
N SER A 83 -46.40 -12.65 -31.47
CA SER A 83 -46.38 -11.54 -32.44
C SER A 83 -45.29 -10.49 -32.19
N LEU A 84 -44.50 -10.62 -31.12
CA LEU A 84 -43.35 -9.74 -30.83
C LEU A 84 -42.16 -10.09 -31.72
N ASP A 85 -41.16 -9.23 -31.83
CA ASP A 85 -40.09 -9.35 -32.83
C ASP A 85 -38.88 -10.20 -32.40
N PHE A 86 -38.95 -10.89 -31.26
CA PHE A 86 -37.82 -11.69 -30.77
C PHE A 86 -37.26 -12.68 -31.82
N PRO A 87 -35.92 -12.83 -31.90
CA PRO A 87 -35.25 -13.66 -32.90
C PRO A 87 -35.48 -15.16 -32.72
N ALA A 88 -35.52 -15.66 -31.49
CA ALA A 88 -35.77 -17.07 -31.18
C ALA A 88 -36.29 -17.25 -29.74
N LEU A 89 -37.10 -18.30 -29.55
CA LEU A 89 -37.53 -18.79 -28.24
C LEU A 89 -36.92 -20.17 -27.97
N ILE A 90 -36.14 -20.29 -26.90
CA ILE A 90 -35.51 -21.55 -26.48
C ILE A 90 -36.27 -22.13 -25.27
N PHE A 91 -36.80 -23.33 -25.44
CA PHE A 91 -37.31 -24.16 -24.35
C PHE A 91 -36.19 -25.01 -23.75
N THR A 92 -36.10 -25.04 -22.42
CA THR A 92 -35.09 -25.85 -21.71
C THR A 92 -35.61 -27.27 -21.46
N LYS A 93 -34.73 -28.23 -21.13
CA LYS A 93 -35.04 -29.66 -20.98
C LYS A 93 -36.34 -29.99 -20.23
N ASP A 94 -36.58 -29.29 -19.12
CA ASP A 94 -37.71 -29.58 -18.21
C ASP A 94 -38.97 -28.75 -18.54
N ALA A 95 -38.96 -27.96 -19.62
CA ALA A 95 -40.07 -27.07 -19.95
C ALA A 95 -41.28 -27.83 -20.56
N ILE A 96 -42.48 -27.42 -20.17
CA ILE A 96 -43.74 -27.97 -20.69
C ILE A 96 -44.22 -27.11 -21.87
N ILE A 97 -44.14 -27.64 -23.09
CA ILE A 97 -44.47 -26.85 -24.29
C ILE A 97 -45.96 -27.02 -24.62
N ALA A 98 -46.71 -25.92 -24.56
CA ALA A 98 -48.13 -25.92 -24.90
C ALA A 98 -48.33 -25.94 -26.43
N GLU A 99 -49.40 -26.58 -26.92
CA GLU A 99 -49.67 -26.76 -28.36
C GLU A 99 -49.81 -25.42 -29.10
N GLU A 100 -50.31 -24.40 -28.42
CA GLU A 100 -50.51 -23.05 -28.96
C GLU A 100 -49.19 -22.42 -29.41
N PHE A 101 -48.06 -22.73 -28.76
CA PHE A 101 -46.74 -22.25 -29.20
C PHE A 101 -46.39 -22.74 -30.60
N TYR A 102 -46.66 -24.00 -30.93
CA TYR A 102 -46.40 -24.55 -32.26
C TYR A 102 -47.29 -23.91 -33.32
N TYR A 103 -48.58 -23.70 -32.99
CA TYR A 103 -49.52 -23.07 -33.91
C TYR A 103 -49.11 -21.62 -34.23
N TYR A 104 -48.83 -20.82 -33.21
CA TYR A 104 -48.47 -19.41 -33.39
C TYR A 104 -47.04 -19.21 -33.91
N ALA A 105 -46.13 -20.16 -33.68
CA ALA A 105 -44.80 -20.13 -34.30
C ALA A 105 -44.88 -20.21 -35.82
N LYS A 106 -45.72 -21.10 -36.35
CA LYS A 106 -45.98 -21.20 -37.80
C LYS A 106 -46.65 -19.93 -38.32
N LYS A 107 -47.65 -19.41 -37.60
CA LYS A 107 -48.40 -18.21 -38.00
C LYS A 107 -47.51 -16.97 -38.11
N TYR A 108 -46.59 -16.77 -37.17
CA TYR A 108 -45.72 -15.59 -37.09
C TYR A 108 -44.28 -15.85 -37.56
N ASN A 109 -44.02 -17.00 -38.19
CA ASN A 109 -42.70 -17.40 -38.70
C ASN A 109 -41.57 -17.32 -37.63
N LYS A 110 -41.81 -17.89 -36.43
CA LYS A 110 -40.88 -17.80 -35.29
C LYS A 110 -40.00 -19.03 -35.14
N ASN A 111 -38.73 -18.80 -34.81
CA ASN A 111 -37.82 -19.88 -34.43
C ASN A 111 -38.18 -20.36 -33.02
N ILE A 112 -38.60 -21.63 -32.89
CA ILE A 112 -38.69 -22.32 -31.61
C ILE A 112 -37.62 -23.40 -31.56
N LEU A 113 -36.80 -23.32 -30.52
CA LEU A 113 -35.66 -24.19 -30.30
C LEU A 113 -35.82 -24.92 -28.96
N PHE A 114 -35.18 -26.07 -28.84
CA PHE A 114 -35.18 -26.88 -27.63
C PHE A 114 -33.75 -27.24 -27.23
N SER A 115 -33.45 -27.05 -25.94
CA SER A 115 -32.19 -27.45 -25.34
C SER A 115 -32.39 -28.69 -24.50
N ASN A 116 -31.60 -29.73 -24.77
CA ASN A 116 -31.54 -30.96 -23.96
C ASN A 116 -30.89 -30.79 -22.58
N GLU A 117 -30.55 -29.55 -22.21
CA GLU A 117 -29.86 -29.16 -20.99
C GLU A 117 -30.77 -28.37 -20.04
N LYS A 118 -30.45 -28.40 -18.74
CA LYS A 118 -31.13 -27.59 -17.72
C LYS A 118 -30.95 -26.10 -18.00
N ALA A 119 -31.91 -25.29 -17.54
CA ALA A 119 -31.94 -23.84 -17.79
C ALA A 119 -30.62 -23.12 -17.44
N SER A 120 -30.02 -23.41 -16.27
CA SER A 120 -28.76 -22.79 -15.85
C SER A 120 -27.57 -23.11 -16.76
N VAL A 121 -27.56 -24.30 -17.37
CA VAL A 121 -26.50 -24.72 -18.31
C VAL A 121 -26.73 -24.08 -19.67
N THR A 122 -27.97 -24.10 -20.17
CA THR A 122 -28.36 -23.47 -21.44
C THR A 122 -28.06 -21.98 -21.43
N VAL A 123 -28.50 -21.25 -20.39
CA VAL A 123 -28.22 -19.83 -20.19
C VAL A 123 -26.73 -19.54 -20.21
N ARG A 124 -25.93 -20.32 -19.46
CA ARG A 124 -24.48 -20.12 -19.36
C ARG A 124 -23.79 -20.34 -20.71
N LYS A 125 -24.10 -21.44 -21.40
CA LYS A 125 -23.53 -21.77 -22.73
C LYS A 125 -23.89 -20.69 -23.76
N LEU A 126 -25.14 -20.22 -23.74
CA LEU A 126 -25.62 -19.21 -24.68
C LEU A 126 -24.98 -17.84 -24.43
N LYS A 127 -24.94 -17.38 -23.18
CA LYS A 127 -24.22 -16.14 -22.82
C LYS A 127 -22.74 -16.20 -23.20
N PHE A 128 -22.10 -17.35 -22.97
CA PHE A 128 -20.70 -17.56 -23.35
C PHE A 128 -20.49 -17.51 -24.87
N PHE A 129 -21.37 -18.15 -25.64
CA PHE A 129 -21.31 -18.11 -27.10
C PHE A 129 -21.51 -16.68 -27.62
N LEU A 130 -22.60 -16.02 -27.21
CA LEU A 130 -22.93 -14.67 -27.66
C LEU A 130 -21.84 -13.65 -27.30
N SER A 131 -21.34 -13.67 -26.07
CA SER A 131 -20.27 -12.76 -25.64
C SER A 131 -18.96 -12.99 -26.39
N LYS A 132 -18.67 -14.22 -26.83
CA LYS A 132 -17.49 -14.54 -27.62
C LYS A 132 -17.65 -14.09 -29.07
N THR A 133 -18.76 -14.45 -29.71
CA THR A 133 -18.98 -14.22 -31.15
C THR A 133 -19.27 -12.75 -31.47
N LEU A 134 -19.89 -12.02 -30.55
CA LEU A 134 -20.23 -10.60 -30.68
C LEU A 134 -19.18 -9.67 -30.06
N SER A 135 -17.98 -10.20 -29.73
CA SER A 135 -16.92 -9.38 -29.15
C SER A 135 -16.42 -8.34 -30.16
N VAL A 136 -16.46 -7.07 -29.77
CA VAL A 136 -15.85 -5.98 -30.54
C VAL A 136 -14.34 -6.08 -30.34
N GLU A 137 -13.61 -6.19 -31.46
CA GLU A 137 -12.15 -6.19 -31.50
C GLU A 137 -11.66 -4.88 -32.11
N GLU A 138 -10.70 -4.25 -31.44
CA GLU A 138 -9.99 -3.07 -31.93
C GLU A 138 -8.48 -3.30 -31.83
N GLU A 139 -7.75 -2.82 -32.83
CA GLU A 139 -6.29 -2.93 -32.91
C GLU A 139 -5.61 -1.64 -32.43
N TYR A 140 -4.52 -1.82 -31.69
CA TYR A 140 -3.75 -0.79 -31.01
C TYR A 140 -2.25 -0.99 -31.27
N GLU A 141 -1.67 -0.15 -32.13
CA GLU A 141 -0.27 -0.29 -32.56
C GLU A 141 0.74 0.13 -31.47
N ASN A 142 0.46 1.24 -30.77
CA ASN A 142 1.40 1.87 -29.83
C ASN A 142 1.24 1.38 -28.38
N TYR A 143 0.87 0.12 -28.19
CA TYR A 143 0.61 -0.45 -26.87
C TYR A 143 1.31 -1.80 -26.70
N SER A 144 1.87 -2.01 -25.51
CA SER A 144 2.40 -3.30 -25.06
C SER A 144 1.55 -3.84 -23.91
N LEU A 145 1.46 -5.15 -23.79
CA LEU A 145 0.71 -5.81 -22.71
C LEU A 145 1.59 -6.85 -22.02
N MET A 146 1.64 -6.76 -20.69
CA MET A 146 2.33 -7.71 -19.83
C MET A 146 1.44 -8.19 -18.69
N GLU A 147 1.72 -9.38 -18.18
CA GLU A 147 1.20 -9.88 -16.91
C GLU A 147 2.26 -9.69 -15.82
N ILE A 148 1.96 -8.80 -14.87
CA ILE A 148 2.85 -8.43 -13.76
C ILE A 148 2.15 -8.77 -12.44
N HIS A 149 2.72 -9.67 -11.65
CA HIS A 149 2.09 -10.22 -10.44
C HIS A 149 0.63 -10.70 -10.64
N GLY A 150 0.31 -11.21 -11.83
CA GLY A 150 -1.04 -11.66 -12.21
C GLY A 150 -1.98 -10.56 -12.70
N VAL A 151 -1.56 -9.30 -12.71
CA VAL A 151 -2.31 -8.14 -13.23
C VAL A 151 -1.95 -7.92 -14.69
N GLY A 152 -2.94 -7.72 -15.57
CA GLY A 152 -2.68 -7.28 -16.94
C GLY A 152 -2.39 -5.79 -16.99
N VAL A 153 -1.14 -5.45 -17.28
CA VAL A 153 -0.64 -4.08 -17.35
C VAL A 153 -0.45 -3.71 -18.81
N LEU A 154 -1.32 -2.82 -19.28
CA LEU A 154 -1.24 -2.20 -20.58
C LEU A 154 -0.28 -1.01 -20.49
N MET A 155 0.68 -0.89 -21.41
CA MET A 155 1.71 0.14 -21.40
C MET A 155 1.75 0.90 -22.71
N THR A 156 1.84 2.23 -22.65
CA THR A 156 2.04 3.10 -23.82
C THR A 156 3.02 4.23 -23.52
N GLY A 157 3.39 5.02 -24.53
CA GLY A 157 4.39 6.08 -24.45
C GLY A 157 5.69 5.75 -25.18
N TYR A 158 6.81 6.28 -24.70
CA TYR A 158 8.13 6.20 -25.35
C TYR A 158 8.57 4.76 -25.63
N SER A 159 8.73 4.41 -26.91
CA SER A 159 9.03 3.04 -27.36
C SER A 159 10.30 2.46 -26.72
N ASN A 160 11.41 3.22 -26.69
CA ASN A 160 12.67 2.76 -26.09
C ASN A 160 12.55 2.48 -24.58
N ALA A 161 11.87 3.37 -23.84
CA ALA A 161 11.65 3.18 -22.41
C ALA A 161 10.77 1.95 -22.15
N ARG A 162 9.69 1.80 -22.93
CA ARG A 162 8.77 0.67 -22.81
C ARG A 162 9.49 -0.67 -23.06
N LYS A 163 10.26 -0.78 -24.14
CA LYS A 163 11.03 -2.00 -24.46
C LYS A 163 12.06 -2.34 -23.38
N GLY A 164 12.82 -1.36 -22.90
CA GLY A 164 13.78 -1.57 -21.81
C GLY A 164 13.10 -2.09 -20.54
N VAL A 165 11.94 -1.52 -20.19
CA VAL A 165 11.15 -1.96 -19.03
C VAL A 165 10.56 -3.34 -19.22
N MET A 166 10.09 -3.68 -20.42
CA MET A 166 9.58 -5.02 -20.72
C MET A 166 10.66 -6.08 -20.53
N ILE A 167 11.89 -5.83 -21.00
CA ILE A 167 13.02 -6.76 -20.83
C ILE A 167 13.32 -6.96 -19.35
N GLU A 168 13.43 -5.87 -18.58
CA GLU A 168 13.71 -5.96 -17.14
C GLU A 168 12.59 -6.70 -16.38
N LEU A 169 11.32 -6.48 -16.74
CA LEU A 169 10.19 -7.21 -16.15
C LEU A 169 10.20 -8.69 -16.52
N ILE A 170 10.60 -9.05 -17.74
CA ILE A 170 10.78 -10.45 -18.16
C ILE A 170 11.90 -11.11 -17.34
N GLU A 171 13.04 -10.44 -17.16
CA GLU A 171 14.15 -10.93 -16.32
C GLU A 171 13.73 -11.16 -14.87
N ARG A 172 12.78 -10.36 -14.37
CA ARG A 172 12.16 -10.52 -13.04
C ARG A 172 11.09 -11.62 -12.96
N GLY A 173 10.82 -12.31 -14.08
CA GLY A 173 9.90 -13.45 -14.15
C GLY A 173 8.45 -13.10 -14.47
N HIS A 174 8.17 -11.88 -14.93
CA HIS A 174 6.86 -11.50 -15.46
C HIS A 174 6.67 -11.98 -16.89
N ARG A 175 5.42 -11.96 -17.37
CA ARG A 175 5.09 -12.55 -18.67
C ARG A 175 4.71 -11.50 -19.70
N MET A 176 5.30 -11.60 -20.87
CA MET A 176 4.93 -10.79 -22.02
C MET A 176 3.74 -11.41 -22.75
N ILE A 177 2.79 -10.55 -23.16
CA ILE A 177 1.72 -10.92 -24.09
C ILE A 177 2.06 -10.36 -25.46
N THR A 178 2.36 -9.07 -25.52
CA THR A 178 2.73 -8.40 -26.77
C THR A 178 3.50 -7.11 -26.53
N ASP A 179 4.40 -6.75 -27.44
CA ASP A 179 5.14 -5.48 -27.45
C ASP A 179 4.52 -4.45 -28.41
N LYS A 180 3.90 -4.91 -29.49
CA LYS A 180 3.09 -4.14 -30.45
C LYS A 180 1.96 -4.99 -31.04
N ASN A 181 1.19 -4.46 -32.00
CA ASN A 181 0.09 -5.18 -32.67
C ASN A 181 -0.93 -5.76 -31.66
N LEU A 182 -1.33 -4.96 -30.66
CA LEU A 182 -2.26 -5.40 -29.63
C LEU A 182 -3.68 -5.40 -30.19
N ILE A 183 -4.39 -6.51 -30.08
CA ILE A 183 -5.86 -6.52 -30.21
C ILE A 183 -6.46 -6.54 -28.82
N ILE A 184 -7.41 -5.64 -28.59
CA ILE A 184 -8.25 -5.65 -27.38
C ILE A 184 -9.64 -6.11 -27.80
N ARG A 185 -10.16 -7.11 -27.10
CA ARG A 185 -11.52 -7.59 -27.26
C ARG A 185 -12.32 -7.44 -25.97
N ARG A 186 -13.58 -7.06 -26.08
CA ARG A 186 -14.51 -7.10 -24.94
C ARG A 186 -15.00 -8.54 -24.73
N VAL A 187 -14.89 -9.04 -23.51
CA VAL A 187 -15.35 -10.36 -23.11
C VAL A 187 -16.38 -10.19 -21.99
N GLY A 188 -17.62 -10.60 -22.24
CA GLY A 188 -18.73 -10.39 -21.29
C GLY A 188 -19.10 -8.91 -21.12
N GLU A 189 -19.66 -8.55 -19.97
CA GLU A 189 -20.15 -7.19 -19.74
C GLU A 189 -19.00 -6.19 -19.54
N ASN A 190 -18.02 -6.41 -18.65
CA ASN A 190 -17.06 -5.36 -18.26
C ASN A 190 -15.57 -5.76 -18.37
N ASP A 191 -15.25 -6.89 -19.01
CA ASP A 191 -13.87 -7.37 -19.07
C ASP A 191 -13.26 -7.12 -20.45
N LEU A 192 -12.02 -6.59 -20.46
CA LEU A 192 -11.21 -6.47 -21.67
C LEU A 192 -10.09 -7.51 -21.65
N VAL A 193 -9.88 -8.20 -22.77
CA VAL A 193 -8.79 -9.16 -22.96
C VAL A 193 -7.92 -8.72 -24.12
N GLY A 194 -6.62 -8.63 -23.88
CA GLY A 194 -5.63 -8.27 -24.89
C GLY A 194 -4.77 -9.46 -25.34
N TYR A 195 -4.40 -9.48 -26.61
CA TYR A 195 -3.53 -10.48 -27.25
C TYR A 195 -2.83 -9.90 -28.49
N ASN A 196 -1.83 -10.60 -29.03
CA ASN A 196 -1.10 -10.16 -30.22
C ASN A 196 -1.87 -10.54 -31.52
N ALA A 197 -2.01 -9.58 -32.44
CA ALA A 197 -2.70 -9.72 -33.73
C ALA A 197 -1.96 -10.60 -34.76
N GLN A 198 -0.62 -10.59 -34.74
CA GLN A 198 0.17 -11.20 -35.79
C GLN A 198 0.16 -12.73 -35.70
N LYS A 199 -0.03 -13.36 -36.87
CA LYS A 199 0.24 -14.79 -37.04
C LYS A 199 1.74 -15.02 -36.87
N LYS A 200 2.10 -15.77 -35.84
CA LYS A 200 3.48 -16.10 -35.50
C LYS A 200 4.12 -16.90 -36.63
N GLU A 201 5.30 -16.47 -37.09
CA GLU A 201 6.10 -17.25 -38.05
C GLU A 201 6.44 -18.65 -37.49
N ARG A 202 6.73 -18.72 -36.19
CA ARG A 202 6.85 -19.97 -35.43
C ARG A 202 5.74 -20.07 -34.39
N LEU A 203 4.93 -21.12 -34.49
CA LEU A 203 3.82 -21.35 -33.57
C LEU A 203 4.32 -21.40 -32.12
N GLY A 204 3.76 -20.55 -31.25
CA GLY A 204 4.12 -20.50 -29.83
C GLY A 204 5.23 -19.51 -29.44
N HIS A 205 5.99 -18.96 -30.40
CA HIS A 205 7.06 -17.99 -30.12
C HIS A 205 6.54 -16.55 -29.99
N PHE A 206 7.25 -15.71 -29.24
CA PHE A 206 6.92 -14.30 -29.04
C PHE A 206 8.16 -13.44 -29.26
N TYR A 207 7.98 -12.29 -29.90
CA TYR A 207 9.08 -11.45 -30.36
C TYR A 207 8.98 -10.06 -29.76
N LEU A 208 10.12 -9.52 -29.32
CA LEU A 208 10.31 -8.09 -29.11
C LEU A 208 10.94 -7.52 -30.37
N GLU A 209 10.22 -6.66 -31.08
CA GLU A 209 10.66 -6.13 -32.36
C GLU A 209 11.36 -4.76 -32.23
N ASP A 210 11.98 -4.30 -33.31
CA ASP A 210 12.79 -3.07 -33.43
C ASP A 210 13.79 -2.86 -32.28
N ILE A 211 14.52 -3.92 -31.93
CA ILE A 211 15.71 -3.87 -31.09
C ILE A 211 16.92 -3.83 -32.04
N ARG A 212 17.58 -2.67 -32.16
CA ARG A 212 18.70 -2.45 -33.09
C ARG A 212 18.38 -2.88 -34.53
N ASP A 213 17.20 -2.49 -35.03
CA ASP A 213 16.67 -2.85 -36.36
C ASP A 213 16.43 -4.36 -36.60
N GLY A 214 16.39 -5.16 -35.53
CA GLY A 214 16.04 -6.58 -35.55
C GLY A 214 14.96 -6.95 -34.54
N TYR A 215 14.85 -8.25 -34.23
CA TYR A 215 13.93 -8.79 -33.24
C TYR A 215 14.65 -9.69 -32.23
N VAL A 216 14.07 -9.82 -31.03
CA VAL A 216 14.51 -10.77 -30.00
C VAL A 216 13.39 -11.78 -29.77
N ASP A 217 13.67 -13.06 -29.98
CA ASP A 217 12.75 -14.15 -29.64
C ASP A 217 12.75 -14.37 -28.12
N VAL A 218 11.73 -13.83 -27.45
CA VAL A 218 11.59 -13.90 -25.99
C VAL A 218 11.42 -15.33 -25.51
N THR A 219 10.75 -16.17 -26.31
CA THR A 219 10.50 -17.57 -25.96
C THR A 219 11.79 -18.37 -25.94
N ASP A 220 12.68 -18.14 -26.91
CA ASP A 220 13.98 -18.81 -26.96
C ASP A 220 14.94 -18.32 -25.87
N HIS A 221 14.96 -17.01 -25.60
CA HIS A 221 15.91 -16.42 -24.64
C HIS A 221 15.50 -16.60 -23.17
N PHE A 222 14.21 -16.49 -22.86
CA PHE A 222 13.70 -16.47 -21.48
C PHE A 222 12.76 -17.65 -21.16
N GLY A 223 12.46 -18.48 -22.16
CA GLY A 223 11.62 -19.67 -22.03
C GLY A 223 10.12 -19.39 -22.14
N VAL A 224 9.34 -20.46 -22.36
CA VAL A 224 7.87 -20.38 -22.49
C VAL A 224 7.17 -19.74 -21.29
N LYS A 225 7.76 -19.82 -20.09
CA LYS A 225 7.20 -19.22 -18.87
C LYS A 225 7.19 -17.69 -18.87
N ALA A 226 8.04 -17.06 -19.69
CA ALA A 226 8.13 -15.61 -19.85
C ALA A 226 7.05 -15.05 -20.79
N THR A 227 6.17 -15.88 -21.34
CA THR A 227 5.20 -15.47 -22.36
C THR A 227 3.80 -15.98 -22.05
N ARG A 228 2.78 -15.29 -22.57
CA ARG A 228 1.38 -15.67 -22.43
C ARG A 228 0.58 -15.24 -23.65
N ILE A 229 -0.37 -16.08 -24.09
CA ILE A 229 -1.14 -15.84 -25.32
C ILE A 229 -2.08 -14.63 -25.19
N GLU A 230 -2.81 -14.56 -24.08
CA GLU A 230 -3.76 -13.49 -23.82
C GLU A 230 -3.85 -13.18 -22.32
N LYS A 231 -4.26 -11.96 -22.00
CA LYS A 231 -4.43 -11.52 -20.62
C LYS A 231 -5.54 -10.48 -20.50
N LYS A 232 -6.34 -10.60 -19.44
CA LYS A 232 -7.30 -9.58 -19.02
C LYS A 232 -6.56 -8.28 -18.68
N ILE A 233 -6.96 -7.17 -19.29
CA ILE A 233 -6.40 -5.84 -19.03
C ILE A 233 -6.99 -5.29 -17.74
N ASN A 234 -6.15 -4.72 -16.88
CA ASN A 234 -6.57 -4.23 -15.56
C ASN A 234 -6.20 -2.77 -15.32
N ILE A 235 -4.98 -2.39 -15.68
CA ILE A 235 -4.49 -1.02 -15.56
C ILE A 235 -3.76 -0.59 -16.82
N LEU A 236 -3.77 0.71 -17.08
CA LEU A 236 -2.99 1.38 -18.10
C LEU A 236 -1.86 2.16 -17.43
N VAL A 237 -0.64 1.99 -17.91
CA VAL A 237 0.54 2.78 -17.55
C VAL A 237 1.00 3.56 -18.77
N VAL A 238 1.03 4.88 -18.64
CA VAL A 238 1.54 5.80 -19.65
C VAL A 238 2.91 6.29 -19.22
N LEU A 239 3.93 5.94 -19.99
CA LEU A 239 5.30 6.42 -19.80
C LEU A 239 5.46 7.76 -20.52
N GLU A 240 5.67 8.84 -19.77
CA GLU A 240 5.86 10.18 -20.33
C GLU A 240 7.25 10.74 -20.03
N GLU A 241 7.80 11.62 -20.88
CA GLU A 241 9.01 12.35 -20.52
C GLU A 241 8.70 13.28 -19.35
N TRP A 242 9.68 13.38 -18.47
CA TRP A 242 9.55 14.29 -17.35
C TRP A 242 9.40 15.74 -17.83
N ASN A 243 8.35 16.40 -17.33
CA ASN A 243 8.11 17.82 -17.53
C ASN A 243 7.98 18.52 -16.18
N GLU A 244 8.86 19.48 -15.90
CA GLU A 244 8.84 20.26 -14.65
C GLU A 244 7.57 21.09 -14.46
N LYS A 245 6.90 21.46 -15.55
CA LYS A 245 5.69 22.29 -15.54
C LYS A 245 4.41 21.47 -15.34
N LYS A 246 4.47 20.15 -15.51
CA LYS A 246 3.30 19.27 -15.37
C LYS A 246 3.10 18.90 -13.90
N PHE A 247 1.91 19.17 -13.37
CA PHE A 247 1.54 18.72 -12.04
C PHE A 247 1.19 17.23 -12.10
N TYR A 248 1.91 16.42 -11.33
CA TYR A 248 1.57 15.03 -11.11
C TYR A 248 0.92 14.94 -9.73
N ASP A 249 -0.23 14.27 -9.62
CA ASP A 249 -0.85 14.01 -8.33
C ASP A 249 0.14 13.22 -7.45
N ARG A 250 0.47 13.82 -6.31
CA ARG A 250 1.43 13.28 -5.34
C ARG A 250 0.77 12.38 -4.31
N LEU A 251 -0.53 12.53 -4.11
CA LEU A 251 -1.28 11.74 -3.14
C LEU A 251 -1.86 10.47 -3.80
N GLY A 252 -2.19 10.54 -5.09
CA GLY A 252 -2.81 9.44 -5.84
C GLY A 252 -4.31 9.29 -5.54
N LEU A 253 -4.96 10.42 -5.23
CA LEU A 253 -6.39 10.56 -4.96
C LEU A 253 -7.18 10.70 -6.25
N ASP A 254 -6.62 11.40 -7.23
CA ASP A 254 -7.27 11.59 -8.52
C ASP A 254 -6.99 10.37 -9.39
N VAL A 255 -8.04 9.58 -9.64
CA VAL A 255 -7.96 8.40 -10.50
C VAL A 255 -8.34 8.78 -11.92
N GLU A 256 -7.37 8.77 -12.82
CA GLU A 256 -7.63 8.90 -14.25
C GLU A 256 -8.10 7.57 -14.85
N TYR A 257 -8.94 7.65 -15.87
CA TYR A 257 -9.40 6.51 -16.66
C TYR A 257 -9.24 6.78 -18.15
N GLN A 258 -9.08 5.72 -18.92
CA GLN A 258 -9.11 5.77 -20.38
C GLN A 258 -10.03 4.68 -20.91
N ASP A 259 -10.88 5.04 -21.87
CA ASP A 259 -11.81 4.12 -22.52
C ASP A 259 -11.10 3.26 -23.57
N PHE A 260 -11.39 1.96 -23.55
CA PHE A 260 -10.97 0.97 -24.55
C PHE A 260 -12.16 0.07 -24.86
N VAL A 261 -12.60 0.00 -26.11
CA VAL A 261 -13.75 -0.84 -26.53
C VAL A 261 -15.00 -0.65 -25.65
N GLY A 262 -15.24 0.60 -25.24
CA GLY A 262 -16.38 0.99 -24.38
C GLY A 262 -16.22 0.75 -22.88
N GLU A 263 -15.06 0.28 -22.40
CA GLU A 263 -14.77 0.04 -20.98
C GLU A 263 -13.65 0.95 -20.46
N LYS A 264 -13.83 1.46 -19.23
CA LYS A 264 -12.87 2.37 -18.57
C LYS A 264 -11.78 1.60 -17.84
N ILE A 265 -10.53 1.81 -18.24
CA ILE A 265 -9.35 1.27 -17.58
C ILE A 265 -8.65 2.36 -16.79
N GLN A 266 -8.33 2.07 -15.52
CA GLN A 266 -7.59 3.00 -14.65
C GLN A 266 -6.20 3.29 -15.23
N LYS A 267 -5.85 4.56 -15.30
CA LYS A 267 -4.64 5.08 -15.93
C LYS A 267 -3.67 5.64 -14.89
N TYR A 268 -2.40 5.27 -15.02
CA TYR A 268 -1.27 5.78 -14.26
C TYR A 268 -0.30 6.47 -15.21
N ILE A 269 0.09 7.71 -14.90
CA ILE A 269 1.09 8.44 -15.70
C ILE A 269 2.42 8.42 -14.94
N ILE A 270 3.40 7.68 -15.46
CA ILE A 270 4.70 7.52 -14.83
C ILE A 270 5.74 8.32 -15.62
N PRO A 271 6.34 9.37 -15.03
CA PRO A 271 7.40 10.10 -15.70
C PRO A 271 8.68 9.28 -15.79
N VAL A 272 9.30 9.31 -16.96
CA VAL A 272 10.59 8.71 -17.29
C VAL A 272 11.71 9.70 -16.99
N ARG A 273 12.68 9.28 -16.17
CA ARG A 273 13.87 10.07 -15.79
C ARG A 273 15.11 9.18 -15.66
N LYS A 274 16.29 9.80 -15.75
CA LYS A 274 17.57 9.14 -15.42
C LYS A 274 17.59 8.70 -13.95
N GLY A 275 18.13 7.51 -13.69
CA GLY A 275 18.22 6.93 -12.35
C GLY A 275 16.91 6.31 -11.81
N ARG A 276 15.80 6.41 -12.56
CA ARG A 276 14.51 5.85 -12.16
C ARG A 276 14.34 4.43 -12.70
N ASN A 277 14.20 3.45 -11.79
CA ASN A 277 13.85 2.10 -12.19
C ASN A 277 12.33 2.00 -12.44
N LEU A 278 11.95 2.09 -13.72
CA LEU A 278 10.54 2.05 -14.11
C LEU A 278 9.91 0.68 -13.90
N ALA A 279 10.66 -0.43 -14.04
CA ALA A 279 10.12 -1.78 -13.84
C ALA A 279 9.60 -1.94 -12.40
N VAL A 280 10.40 -1.53 -11.40
CA VAL A 280 10.00 -1.58 -9.99
C VAL A 280 8.74 -0.74 -9.75
N ILE A 281 8.65 0.46 -10.32
CA ILE A 281 7.46 1.33 -10.15
C ILE A 281 6.23 0.67 -10.76
N ILE A 282 6.34 0.03 -11.93
CA ILE A 282 5.22 -0.67 -12.56
C ILE A 282 4.81 -1.91 -11.76
N GLU A 283 5.76 -2.67 -11.19
CA GLU A 283 5.47 -3.75 -10.25
C GLU A 283 4.71 -3.22 -9.03
N THR A 284 5.17 -2.11 -8.45
CA THR A 284 4.48 -1.44 -7.34
C THR A 284 3.07 -0.98 -7.75
N ALA A 285 2.89 -0.48 -8.98
CA ALA A 285 1.56 -0.12 -9.51
C ALA A 285 0.61 -1.33 -9.54
N ALA A 286 1.09 -2.47 -10.03
CA ALA A 286 0.33 -3.72 -10.09
C ALA A 286 -0.02 -4.23 -8.68
N LEU A 287 0.91 -4.18 -7.72
CA LEU A 287 0.66 -4.54 -6.33
C LEU A 287 -0.36 -3.60 -5.67
N THR A 288 -0.21 -2.28 -5.85
CA THR A 288 -1.15 -1.28 -5.34
C THR A 288 -2.56 -1.48 -5.92
N PHE A 289 -2.67 -1.79 -7.22
CA PHE A 289 -3.95 -2.12 -7.84
C PHE A 289 -4.61 -3.35 -7.19
N ARG A 290 -3.83 -4.40 -6.92
CA ARG A 290 -4.33 -5.59 -6.22
C ARG A 290 -4.82 -5.26 -4.81
N LEU A 291 -4.06 -4.46 -4.06
CA LEU A 291 -4.44 -4.01 -2.72
C LEU A 291 -5.74 -3.19 -2.74
N ARG A 292 -5.88 -2.26 -3.69
CA ARG A 292 -7.13 -1.49 -3.87
C ARG A 292 -8.33 -2.40 -4.15
N ARG A 293 -8.16 -3.43 -4.99
CA ARG A 293 -9.22 -4.45 -5.21
C ARG A 293 -9.56 -5.30 -3.99
N MET A 294 -8.64 -5.39 -3.03
CA MET A 294 -8.89 -6.04 -1.73
C MET A 294 -9.51 -5.09 -0.69
N GLY A 295 -9.75 -3.83 -1.05
CA GLY A 295 -10.38 -2.82 -0.18
C GLY A 295 -9.40 -1.89 0.53
N HIS A 296 -8.08 -1.97 0.25
CA HIS A 296 -7.09 -1.09 0.86
C HIS A 296 -6.90 0.20 0.05
N ASN A 297 -7.23 1.35 0.63
CA ASN A 297 -7.06 2.67 0.01
C ASN A 297 -5.95 3.46 0.70
N THR A 298 -4.71 3.25 0.25
CA THR A 298 -3.52 3.85 0.85
C THR A 298 -3.53 5.38 0.91
N PRO A 299 -3.91 6.12 -0.16
CA PRO A 299 -4.04 7.58 -0.09
C PRO A 299 -5.00 8.05 1.01
N LEU A 300 -6.16 7.39 1.14
CA LEU A 300 -7.14 7.74 2.18
C LEU A 300 -6.60 7.44 3.58
N GLU A 301 -5.97 6.28 3.78
CA GLU A 301 -5.34 5.92 5.06
C GLU A 301 -4.24 6.92 5.46
N PHE A 302 -3.42 7.36 4.50
CA PHE A 302 -2.40 8.37 4.73
C PHE A 302 -3.01 9.70 5.17
N LEU A 303 -4.05 10.18 4.47
CA LEU A 303 -4.74 11.42 4.81
C LEU A 303 -5.32 11.38 6.23
N THR A 304 -6.06 10.33 6.58
CA THR A 304 -6.67 10.19 7.89
C THR A 304 -5.61 10.23 9.00
N LYS A 305 -4.55 9.43 8.87
CA LYS A 305 -3.47 9.41 9.88
C LYS A 305 -2.70 10.73 9.94
N SER A 306 -2.52 11.40 8.79
CA SER A 306 -1.87 12.71 8.76
C SER A 306 -2.70 13.75 9.50
N GLN A 307 -4.02 13.75 9.32
CA GLN A 307 -4.93 14.66 10.04
C GLN A 307 -4.88 14.41 11.55
N GLU A 308 -4.95 13.15 11.99
CA GLU A 308 -4.84 12.77 13.42
C GLU A 308 -3.53 13.29 14.05
N ILE A 309 -2.40 13.17 13.34
CA ILE A 309 -1.11 13.69 13.83
C ILE A 309 -1.10 15.21 13.90
N ILE A 310 -1.67 15.89 12.90
CA ILE A 310 -1.74 17.36 12.87
C ILE A 310 -2.61 17.86 14.04
N GLU A 311 -3.77 17.26 14.27
CA GLU A 311 -4.65 17.60 15.40
C GLU A 311 -3.97 17.35 16.74
N LYS A 312 -3.28 16.23 16.89
CA LYS A 312 -2.49 15.93 18.09
C LYS A 312 -1.39 16.95 18.33
N LYS A 313 -0.60 17.29 17.30
CA LYS A 313 0.45 18.33 17.38
C LYS A 313 -0.14 19.71 17.69
N LYS A 314 -1.36 20.01 17.21
CA LYS A 314 -2.06 21.27 17.51
C LYS A 314 -2.48 21.34 18.98
N LYS A 315 -3.08 20.28 19.52
CA LYS A 315 -3.38 20.17 20.96
C LYS A 315 -2.11 20.28 21.82
N GLU A 316 -1.03 19.59 21.44
CA GLU A 316 0.26 19.66 22.17
C GLU A 316 0.85 21.09 22.16
N ARG A 317 0.66 21.86 21.06
CA ARG A 317 1.06 23.28 20.99
C ARG A 317 0.16 24.19 21.83
N GLU A 318 -1.15 23.95 21.80
CA GLU A 318 -2.13 24.71 22.60
C GLU A 318 -1.97 24.45 24.11
N GLU A 319 -1.53 23.24 24.49
CA GLU A 319 -1.23 22.85 25.88
C GLU A 319 0.13 23.38 26.42
N ASN A 320 0.85 24.23 25.68
CA ASN A 320 2.15 24.79 26.10
C ASN A 320 3.15 23.71 26.58
N MET A 321 3.19 22.56 25.89
CA MET A 321 4.24 21.56 26.10
C MET A 321 5.57 22.08 25.51
N ASP A 322 6.28 22.85 26.33
CA ASP A 322 7.68 23.17 26.11
C ASP A 322 8.49 21.86 26.11
N LYS A 323 9.23 21.58 25.04
CA LYS A 323 10.08 20.38 24.90
C LYS A 323 11.15 20.28 26.01
N ASN A 324 11.39 21.36 26.73
CA ASN A 324 12.33 21.41 27.85
C ASN A 324 11.73 20.94 29.18
N ARG A 325 10.43 20.60 29.23
CA ARG A 325 9.79 20.13 30.47
C ARG A 325 8.69 19.09 30.21
N LEU A 326 8.66 18.04 31.01
CA LEU A 326 7.69 16.94 30.94
C LEU A 326 6.69 17.06 32.10
N PRO A 327 5.37 17.11 31.86
CA PRO A 327 4.38 17.03 32.94
C PRO A 327 4.51 15.74 33.74
N VAL A 328 4.47 15.81 35.07
CA VAL A 328 4.60 14.62 35.94
C VAL A 328 3.47 13.60 35.66
N THR A 329 2.29 14.06 35.25
CA THR A 329 1.15 13.21 34.82
C THR A 329 1.54 12.15 33.79
N LYS A 330 2.41 12.48 32.83
CA LYS A 330 2.81 11.52 31.80
C LYS A 330 3.64 10.38 32.38
N LEU A 331 4.56 10.70 33.28
CA LEU A 331 5.38 9.68 33.94
C LEU A 331 4.54 8.79 34.86
N ILE A 332 3.57 9.38 35.56
CA ILE A 332 2.61 8.65 36.40
C ILE A 332 1.84 7.62 35.56
N ASN A 333 1.27 8.05 34.43
CA ASN A 333 0.48 7.19 33.57
C ASN A 333 1.32 6.14 32.83
N GLU A 334 2.53 6.47 32.40
CA GLU A 334 3.42 5.54 31.67
C GLU A 334 3.86 4.36 32.55
N PHE A 335 4.07 4.59 33.84
CA PHE A 335 4.62 3.60 34.77
C PHE A 335 3.64 3.15 35.86
N ASP A 336 2.35 3.46 35.71
CA ASP A 336 1.27 3.11 36.63
C ASP A 336 1.61 3.45 38.10
N LEU A 337 2.07 4.69 38.33
CA LEU A 337 2.50 5.12 39.66
C LEU A 337 1.29 5.39 40.58
N GLU A 338 1.27 4.78 41.76
CA GLU A 338 0.23 5.03 42.77
C GLU A 338 0.56 6.32 43.56
N ILE A 339 -0.30 7.33 43.48
CA ILE A 339 -0.10 8.58 44.21
C ILE A 339 -0.52 8.42 45.67
N LYS A 340 0.33 8.86 46.60
CA LYS A 340 0.02 8.95 48.03
C LYS A 340 -0.24 10.38 48.49
N TYR A 341 0.55 11.35 48.00
CA TYR A 341 0.43 12.77 48.35
C TYR A 341 0.71 13.68 47.15
N GLY A 342 0.21 14.92 47.23
CA GLY A 342 0.50 15.98 46.25
C GLY A 342 -0.39 15.94 45.00
N GLU A 343 -1.59 15.34 45.06
CA GLU A 343 -2.54 15.26 43.94
C GLU A 343 -2.87 16.63 43.33
N ASP A 344 -2.97 17.65 44.18
CA ASP A 344 -3.23 19.05 43.81
C ASP A 344 -2.12 19.66 42.95
N LYS A 345 -0.90 19.14 43.02
CA LYS A 345 0.27 19.65 42.28
C LYS A 345 0.58 18.89 41.00
N ILE A 346 -0.03 17.72 40.78
CA ILE A 346 0.27 16.84 39.64
C ILE A 346 0.15 17.57 38.30
N THR A 347 -0.87 18.41 38.14
CA THR A 347 -1.13 19.16 36.90
C THR A 347 -0.22 20.37 36.72
N SER A 348 0.36 20.89 37.81
CA SER A 348 1.23 22.08 37.81
C SER A 348 2.72 21.78 37.83
N THR A 349 3.13 20.55 38.16
CA THR A 349 4.54 20.16 38.31
C THR A 349 5.10 19.57 37.02
N TYR A 350 6.32 19.96 36.69
CA TYR A 350 7.04 19.51 35.50
C TYR A 350 8.44 19.03 35.85
N ILE A 351 8.85 17.92 35.24
CA ILE A 351 10.21 17.39 35.23
C ILE A 351 11.00 18.17 34.18
N LYS A 352 12.17 18.71 34.52
CA LYS A 352 12.97 19.59 33.64
C LYS A 352 14.30 18.96 33.19
N SER A 353 14.59 17.71 33.58
CA SER A 353 15.79 16.97 33.17
C SER A 353 15.55 15.46 33.24
N SER A 354 16.45 14.67 32.66
CA SER A 354 16.43 13.21 32.76
C SER A 354 17.06 12.64 34.03
N ASN A 355 17.42 13.50 34.99
CA ASN A 355 18.08 13.09 36.21
C ASN A 355 17.15 12.29 37.13
N VAL A 356 17.59 11.11 37.52
CA VAL A 356 16.92 10.24 38.50
C VAL A 356 17.95 9.78 39.51
N TYR A 357 17.78 10.16 40.77
CA TYR A 357 18.76 9.92 41.83
C TYR A 357 18.19 9.17 43.02
N ARG A 358 19.12 8.65 43.84
CA ARG A 358 18.85 8.12 45.17
C ARG A 358 19.55 9.02 46.19
N PRO A 359 18.86 9.57 47.18
CA PRO A 359 19.41 10.66 48.01
C PRO A 359 20.34 10.20 49.14
N SER A 360 21.03 9.06 49.00
CA SER A 360 21.70 8.38 50.12
C SER A 360 22.70 9.28 50.89
N LEU A 361 23.49 10.11 50.21
CA LEU A 361 24.46 11.04 50.84
C LEU A 361 23.78 12.23 51.53
N SER A 362 22.71 12.75 50.93
CA SER A 362 21.97 13.89 51.47
C SER A 362 21.15 13.51 52.70
N LEU A 363 20.70 12.25 52.77
CA LEU A 363 20.04 11.71 53.97
C LEU A 363 20.98 11.64 55.18
N ILE A 364 22.30 11.53 54.98
CA ILE A 364 23.32 11.55 56.05
C ILE A 364 23.95 12.94 56.28
N GLY A 365 23.41 13.99 55.65
CA GLY A 365 23.80 15.37 55.92
C GLY A 365 24.81 15.98 54.94
N PHE A 366 25.21 15.25 53.90
CA PHE A 366 26.15 15.75 52.88
C PHE A 366 25.36 16.35 51.70
N PHE A 367 25.28 17.67 51.64
CA PHE A 367 24.44 18.41 50.69
C PHE A 367 25.20 19.11 49.56
N ASP A 368 26.53 19.22 49.66
CA ASP A 368 27.38 19.95 48.71
C ASP A 368 27.09 19.55 47.25
N LEU A 369 26.92 18.23 46.99
CA LEU A 369 26.60 17.69 45.67
C LEU A 369 25.20 18.05 45.14
N ILE A 370 24.23 18.28 46.02
CA ILE A 370 22.87 18.71 45.63
C ILE A 370 22.84 20.21 45.41
N GLU A 371 23.61 20.98 46.19
CA GLU A 371 23.69 22.44 46.11
C GLU A 371 24.38 22.91 44.81
N GLU A 372 25.22 22.08 44.18
CA GLU A 372 25.89 22.36 42.91
C GLU A 372 25.05 22.10 41.65
N VAL A 373 23.90 21.43 41.76
CA VAL A 373 23.10 20.99 40.59
C VAL A 373 21.85 21.87 40.42
N SER A 374 21.66 22.42 39.23
CA SER A 374 20.51 23.30 38.92
C SER A 374 19.15 22.60 38.91
N ASN A 375 19.14 21.27 38.75
CA ASN A 375 17.95 20.44 38.81
C ASN A 375 18.26 19.06 39.36
N ILE A 376 17.72 18.79 40.54
CA ILE A 376 17.98 17.57 41.29
C ILE A 376 17.12 16.39 40.82
N GLY A 377 16.18 16.58 39.89
CA GLY A 377 15.46 15.48 39.25
C GLY A 377 14.63 14.62 40.20
N ILE A 378 14.19 13.46 39.71
CA ILE A 378 13.30 12.56 40.46
C ILE A 378 14.08 11.81 41.53
N GLN A 379 13.50 11.68 42.72
CA GLN A 379 14.16 11.09 43.88
C GLN A 379 13.56 9.73 44.24
N ILE A 380 14.38 8.68 44.21
CA ILE A 380 13.95 7.31 44.48
C ILE A 380 14.35 6.89 45.89
N PHE A 381 13.37 6.38 46.63
CA PHE A 381 13.58 5.76 47.93
C PHE A 381 13.21 4.28 47.89
N SER A 382 14.08 3.48 48.48
CA SER A 382 13.86 2.07 48.75
C SER A 382 14.13 1.77 50.22
N LYS A 383 14.00 0.50 50.62
CA LYS A 383 14.39 0.04 51.97
C LYS A 383 15.79 0.49 52.38
N ILE A 384 16.71 0.64 51.42
CA ILE A 384 18.10 1.01 51.69
C ILE A 384 18.19 2.43 52.23
N GLU A 385 17.50 3.39 51.62
CA GLU A 385 17.46 4.80 52.06
C GLU A 385 16.89 4.92 53.48
N PHE A 386 15.83 4.14 53.78
CA PHE A 386 15.24 4.12 55.12
C PHE A 386 16.16 3.49 56.17
N LYS A 387 16.86 2.40 55.83
CA LYS A 387 17.90 1.82 56.69
C LYS A 387 19.05 2.79 56.99
N PHE A 388 19.45 3.60 56.00
CA PHE A 388 20.45 4.65 56.24
C PHE A 388 19.97 5.69 57.23
N LEU A 389 18.73 6.18 57.08
CA LEU A 389 18.12 7.12 58.04
C LEU A 389 17.98 6.51 59.44
N GLU A 390 17.68 5.22 59.53
CA GLU A 390 17.55 4.51 60.81
C GLU A 390 18.86 4.41 61.60
N ASN A 391 20.01 4.42 60.91
CA ASN A 391 21.33 4.40 61.54
C ASN A 391 21.75 5.76 62.12
N LEU A 392 21.04 6.85 61.81
CA LEU A 392 21.32 8.19 62.34
C LEU A 392 20.53 8.45 63.63
N PRO A 393 21.02 9.31 64.54
CA PRO A 393 20.24 9.78 65.68
C PRO A 393 18.86 10.34 65.25
N PRO A 394 17.78 10.12 66.03
CA PRO A 394 16.41 10.54 65.65
C PRO A 394 16.27 12.03 65.30
N ILE A 395 17.04 12.89 65.97
CA ILE A 395 17.05 14.34 65.72
C ILE A 395 17.71 14.63 64.36
N GLU A 396 18.85 14.01 64.08
CA GLU A 396 19.61 14.22 62.85
C GLU A 396 18.86 13.73 61.61
N ARG A 397 18.26 12.52 61.66
CA ARG A 397 17.50 12.01 60.50
C ARG A 397 16.34 12.93 60.11
N VAL A 398 15.64 13.51 61.10
CA VAL A 398 14.53 14.45 60.87
C VAL A 398 15.06 15.77 60.29
N ASN A 399 16.16 16.28 60.82
CA ASN A 399 16.77 17.52 60.34
C ASN A 399 17.30 17.38 58.91
N ASN A 400 18.00 16.29 58.60
CA ASN A 400 18.52 16.00 57.26
C ASN A 400 17.37 15.85 56.26
N LEU A 401 16.34 15.08 56.59
CA LEU A 401 15.19 14.90 55.72
C LEU A 401 14.42 16.22 55.50
N LYS A 402 14.27 17.05 56.52
CA LYS A 402 13.70 18.41 56.36
C LYS A 402 14.53 19.27 55.42
N LYS A 403 15.87 19.29 55.58
CA LYS A 403 16.76 20.05 54.68
C LYS A 403 16.66 19.52 53.25
N PHE A 404 16.62 18.21 53.05
CA PHE A 404 16.43 17.59 51.74
C PHE A 404 15.10 17.96 51.08
N LEU A 405 14.01 18.00 51.85
CA LEU A 405 12.68 18.38 51.34
C LEU A 405 12.51 19.89 51.10
N ASN A 406 13.54 20.72 51.29
CA ASN A 406 13.51 22.13 50.90
C ASN A 406 13.95 22.37 49.45
N TYR A 407 14.52 21.38 48.78
CA TYR A 407 14.94 21.51 47.37
C TYR A 407 13.77 21.30 46.41
N ASP A 408 13.89 21.82 45.17
CA ASP A 408 12.89 21.66 44.11
C ASP A 408 12.89 20.22 43.56
N ILE A 409 12.22 19.31 44.28
CA ILE A 409 12.05 17.92 43.87
C ILE A 409 10.76 17.81 43.05
N PRO A 410 10.81 17.46 41.75
CA PRO A 410 9.58 17.28 40.97
C PRO A 410 8.70 16.16 41.51
N MET A 411 9.31 15.06 41.99
CA MET A 411 8.60 13.90 42.49
C MET A 411 9.50 13.01 43.34
N ILE A 412 8.94 12.45 44.42
CA ILE A 412 9.55 11.39 45.23
C ILE A 412 8.84 10.07 44.91
N VAL A 413 9.60 9.03 44.60
CA VAL A 413 9.07 7.72 44.20
C VAL A 413 9.62 6.62 45.10
N LEU A 414 8.72 5.85 45.69
CA LEU A 414 9.04 4.71 46.54
C LEU A 414 9.03 3.40 45.74
N THR A 415 9.89 2.45 46.10
CA THR A 415 9.66 1.04 45.74
C THR A 415 8.43 0.52 46.48
N VAL A 416 7.71 -0.43 45.88
CA VAL A 416 6.47 -0.98 46.48
C VAL A 416 6.68 -1.61 47.87
N ASP A 417 7.91 -2.03 48.17
CA ASP A 417 8.26 -2.66 49.43
C ASP A 417 9.01 -1.73 50.40
N ALA A 418 9.15 -0.43 50.09
CA ALA A 418 10.04 0.47 50.82
C ALA A 418 9.71 0.61 52.32
N ASN A 419 8.44 0.41 52.72
CA ASN A 419 7.94 0.48 54.10
C ASN A 419 8.49 1.68 54.92
N PRO A 420 8.27 2.92 54.45
CA PRO A 420 8.76 4.12 55.13
C PRO A 420 8.13 4.30 56.53
N PRO A 421 8.88 4.91 57.49
CA PRO A 421 8.37 5.24 58.82
C PRO A 421 7.38 6.42 58.79
N GLU A 422 6.49 6.53 59.77
CA GLU A 422 5.44 7.57 59.82
C GLU A 422 5.99 9.00 59.72
N TYR A 423 7.12 9.29 60.38
CA TYR A 423 7.72 10.61 60.33
C TYR A 423 8.11 11.04 58.91
N PHE A 424 8.43 10.09 58.01
CA PHE A 424 8.74 10.38 56.61
C PHE A 424 7.48 10.87 55.88
N PHE A 425 6.37 10.16 56.03
CA PHE A 425 5.10 10.55 55.43
C PHE A 425 4.65 11.93 55.91
N ASP A 426 4.76 12.20 57.21
CA ASP A 426 4.40 13.50 57.78
C ASP A 426 5.23 14.65 57.20
N LEU A 427 6.54 14.44 57.04
CA LEU A 427 7.44 15.46 56.50
C LEU A 427 7.21 15.72 55.02
N VAL A 428 7.01 14.67 54.21
CA VAL A 428 6.70 14.80 52.78
C VAL A 428 5.34 15.47 52.56
N LYS A 429 4.33 15.10 53.36
CA LYS A 429 3.01 15.75 53.32
C LYS A 429 3.10 17.23 53.68
N LYS A 430 3.87 17.59 54.72
CA LYS A 430 4.07 18.99 55.15
C LYS A 430 4.85 19.82 54.13
N SER A 431 5.83 19.22 53.44
CA SER A 431 6.58 19.92 52.39
C SER A 431 5.76 20.06 51.09
N GLY A 432 4.67 19.30 50.96
CA GLY A 432 3.77 19.36 49.81
C GLY A 432 4.38 18.80 48.54
N HIS A 433 5.36 17.88 48.64
CA HIS A 433 5.94 17.21 47.49
C HIS A 433 5.03 16.09 46.99
N ILE A 434 5.09 15.80 45.69
CA ILE A 434 4.40 14.64 45.12
C ILE A 434 5.11 13.37 45.60
N LEU A 435 4.36 12.47 46.23
CA LEU A 435 4.84 11.16 46.66
C LEU A 435 4.07 10.09 45.91
N ALA A 436 4.78 9.21 45.22
CA ALA A 436 4.18 8.03 44.61
C ALA A 436 4.91 6.74 44.94
N ILE A 437 4.22 5.63 44.69
CA ILE A 437 4.74 4.28 44.80
C ILE A 437 4.77 3.68 43.40
N ALA A 438 5.94 3.21 42.97
CA ALA A 438 6.06 2.51 41.70
C ALA A 438 5.81 1.00 41.91
N PRO A 439 5.26 0.29 40.91
CA PRO A 439 4.96 -1.15 40.99
C PRO A 439 6.21 -2.05 40.92
N TYR A 440 7.37 -1.55 41.36
CA TYR A 440 8.67 -2.21 41.30
C TYR A 440 9.27 -2.37 42.70
N LYS A 441 9.84 -3.54 42.99
CA LYS A 441 10.58 -3.80 44.24
C LYS A 441 12.03 -3.34 44.20
N LYS A 442 12.64 -3.25 43.01
CA LYS A 442 14.05 -2.90 42.83
C LYS A 442 14.18 -1.44 42.39
N ALA A 443 14.88 -0.63 43.18
CA ALA A 443 15.18 0.76 42.82
C ALA A 443 15.93 0.88 41.49
N SER A 444 16.86 -0.04 41.19
CA SER A 444 17.59 -0.04 39.91
C SER A 444 16.69 -0.20 38.69
N GLN A 445 15.56 -0.90 38.83
CA GLN A 445 14.59 -1.05 37.75
C GLN A 445 13.83 0.27 37.52
N ILE A 446 13.45 0.98 38.59
CA ILE A 446 12.84 2.32 38.48
C ILE A 446 13.81 3.29 37.82
N VAL A 447 15.06 3.34 38.30
CA VAL A 447 16.12 4.20 37.72
C VAL A 447 16.29 3.94 36.23
N ALA A 448 16.47 2.68 35.82
CA ALA A 448 16.67 2.33 34.42
C ALA A 448 15.47 2.69 33.55
N ASN A 449 14.25 2.38 34.01
CA ASN A 449 13.02 2.67 33.27
C ASN A 449 12.80 4.17 33.10
N PHE A 450 12.97 4.94 34.19
CA PHE A 450 12.77 6.39 34.16
C PHE A 450 13.85 7.07 33.33
N ASN A 451 15.13 6.72 33.49
CA ASN A 451 16.20 7.28 32.67
C ASN A 451 15.95 7.01 31.18
N ASN A 452 15.63 5.78 30.79
CA ASN A 452 15.33 5.45 29.39
C ASN A 452 14.17 6.29 28.81
N TYR A 453 13.12 6.52 29.60
CA TYR A 453 11.98 7.33 29.17
C TYR A 453 12.32 8.83 29.08
N LEU A 454 12.97 9.37 30.12
CA LEU A 454 13.30 10.79 30.21
C LEU A 454 14.43 11.17 29.25
N ASP A 455 15.48 10.37 29.11
CA ASP A 455 16.56 10.59 28.14
C ASP A 455 15.99 10.60 26.71
N SER A 456 15.09 9.66 26.41
CA SER A 456 14.38 9.64 25.12
C SER A 456 13.57 10.93 24.89
N PHE A 457 12.87 11.42 25.92
CA PHE A 457 12.06 12.64 25.85
C PHE A 457 12.90 13.91 25.67
N PHE A 458 13.96 14.07 26.46
CA PHE A 458 14.83 15.26 26.46
C PHE A 458 15.96 15.20 25.44
N SER A 459 16.12 14.09 24.71
CA SER A 459 17.14 13.96 23.67
C SER A 459 17.03 15.07 22.63
N GLU A 460 18.17 15.70 22.33
CA GLU A 460 18.26 16.64 21.22
C GLU A 460 17.86 15.94 19.91
N THR A 461 17.03 16.60 19.12
CA THR A 461 16.54 16.05 17.86
C THR A 461 16.76 17.04 16.73
N ILE A 462 17.19 16.52 15.59
CA ILE A 462 17.23 17.24 14.33
C ILE A 462 16.38 16.51 13.28
N SER A 463 15.84 17.26 12.34
CA SER A 463 15.12 16.71 11.19
C SER A 463 15.90 17.00 9.93
N VAL A 464 16.19 15.94 9.17
CA VAL A 464 16.96 16.00 7.93
C VAL A 464 16.09 15.48 6.79
N HIS A 465 16.09 16.19 5.66
CA HIS A 465 15.40 15.73 4.47
C HIS A 465 16.22 14.64 3.76
N GLY A 466 15.61 13.49 3.50
CA GLY A 466 16.28 12.33 2.92
C GLY A 466 15.51 11.04 3.15
N VAL A 467 16.09 9.92 2.73
CA VAL A 467 15.49 8.60 2.89
C VAL A 467 16.44 7.73 3.70
N LEU A 468 16.00 7.27 4.87
CA LEU A 468 16.78 6.39 5.72
C LEU A 468 16.37 4.93 5.45
N VAL A 469 17.34 4.15 5.02
CA VAL A 469 17.19 2.72 4.68
C VAL A 469 18.22 1.89 5.44
N GLU A 470 17.90 0.64 5.74
CA GLU A 470 18.84 -0.32 6.31
C GLU A 470 19.29 -1.31 5.23
N LEU A 471 20.59 -1.30 4.93
CA LEU A 471 21.25 -2.23 4.00
C LEU A 471 22.25 -3.09 4.73
N PHE A 472 22.15 -4.42 4.61
CA PHE A 472 23.09 -5.37 5.24
C PHE A 472 23.27 -5.15 6.76
N GLY A 473 22.26 -4.58 7.44
CA GLY A 473 22.35 -4.24 8.86
C GLY A 473 22.88 -2.84 9.18
N PHE A 474 23.26 -2.03 8.19
CA PHE A 474 23.73 -0.66 8.35
C PHE A 474 22.64 0.36 8.01
N GLY A 475 22.44 1.37 8.83
CA GLY A 475 21.54 2.48 8.52
C GLY A 475 22.22 3.51 7.62
N VAL A 476 21.63 3.74 6.45
CA VAL A 476 22.17 4.59 5.39
C VAL A 476 21.16 5.68 5.06
N LEU A 477 21.57 6.93 5.22
CA LEU A 477 20.77 8.09 4.85
C LEU A 477 21.09 8.50 3.41
N LEU A 478 20.12 8.37 2.52
CA LEU A 478 20.17 8.88 1.16
C LEU A 478 19.76 10.35 1.13
N THR A 479 20.67 11.22 0.72
CA THR A 479 20.45 12.68 0.58
C THR A 479 20.64 13.11 -0.87
N GLY A 480 20.35 14.38 -1.19
CA GLY A 480 20.48 14.93 -2.53
C GLY A 480 19.31 15.85 -2.91
N LYS A 481 19.44 16.53 -4.06
CA LYS A 481 18.43 17.50 -4.56
C LYS A 481 17.05 16.83 -4.75
N SER A 482 15.98 17.64 -4.71
CA SER A 482 14.62 17.12 -4.95
C SER A 482 14.49 16.52 -6.35
N GLY A 483 13.88 15.35 -6.47
CA GLY A 483 13.67 14.66 -7.74
C GLY A 483 14.92 13.99 -8.35
N ILE A 484 16.04 13.91 -7.62
CA ILE A 484 17.23 13.14 -8.06
C ILE A 484 17.01 11.62 -8.08
N GLY A 485 15.91 11.14 -7.46
CA GLY A 485 15.58 9.71 -7.39
C GLY A 485 15.84 9.06 -6.04
N LYS A 486 15.84 9.81 -4.92
CA LYS A 486 16.09 9.26 -3.57
C LYS A 486 15.08 8.18 -3.19
N SER A 487 13.79 8.50 -3.27
CA SER A 487 12.69 7.58 -2.92
C SER A 487 12.60 6.42 -3.92
N GLU A 488 12.87 6.64 -5.21
CA GLU A 488 12.92 5.54 -6.19
C GLU A 488 14.12 4.61 -6.01
N THR A 489 15.30 5.15 -5.66
CA THR A 489 16.47 4.33 -5.30
C THR A 489 16.17 3.51 -4.04
N ALA A 490 15.55 4.12 -3.04
CA ALA A 490 15.13 3.43 -1.83
C ALA A 490 14.07 2.34 -2.10
N LEU A 491 13.08 2.61 -2.95
CA LEU A 491 12.07 1.64 -3.37
C LEU A 491 12.71 0.42 -4.04
N GLU A 492 13.69 0.64 -4.92
CA GLU A 492 14.43 -0.47 -5.53
C GLU A 492 15.25 -1.26 -4.50
N LEU A 493 15.91 -0.60 -3.54
CA LEU A 493 16.60 -1.28 -2.44
C LEU A 493 15.63 -2.12 -1.61
N ILE A 494 14.45 -1.59 -1.29
CA ILE A 494 13.41 -2.33 -0.56
C ILE A 494 12.95 -3.55 -1.36
N HIS A 495 12.76 -3.40 -2.68
CA HIS A 495 12.41 -4.51 -3.55
C HIS A 495 13.49 -5.60 -3.57
N ARG A 496 14.78 -5.23 -3.39
CA ARG A 496 15.90 -6.17 -3.24
C ARG A 496 16.02 -6.80 -1.84
N GLY A 497 15.11 -6.48 -0.92
CA GLY A 497 15.05 -7.07 0.43
C GLY A 497 15.62 -6.18 1.54
N HIS A 498 16.00 -4.94 1.25
CA HIS A 498 16.40 -3.96 2.27
C HIS A 498 15.19 -3.34 2.96
N ARG A 499 15.43 -2.55 4.00
CA ARG A 499 14.34 -2.06 4.89
C ARG A 499 14.21 -0.55 4.88
N LEU A 500 13.00 -0.04 4.77
CA LEU A 500 12.70 1.37 4.96
C LEU A 500 12.62 1.72 6.45
N ILE A 501 13.23 2.83 6.86
CA ILE A 501 13.01 3.45 8.17
C ILE A 501 12.13 4.69 8.02
N ALA A 502 12.50 5.56 7.08
CA ALA A 502 11.85 6.84 6.86
C ALA A 502 12.06 7.30 5.41
N ASP A 503 11.03 7.93 4.85
CA ASP A 503 11.07 8.65 3.57
C ASP A 503 10.76 10.13 3.83
N ASP A 504 11.27 11.00 2.96
CA ASP A 504 11.18 12.47 3.02
C ASP A 504 11.84 13.14 4.24
N MET A 505 11.34 12.94 5.46
CA MET A 505 11.79 13.62 6.67
C MET A 505 12.23 12.64 7.76
N VAL A 506 13.53 12.60 8.04
CA VAL A 506 14.12 11.71 9.04
C VAL A 506 14.41 12.50 10.31
N LYS A 507 13.86 12.04 11.44
CA LYS A 507 14.17 12.60 12.76
C LYS A 507 15.29 11.80 13.41
N PHE A 508 16.42 12.46 13.66
CA PHE A 508 17.54 11.89 14.39
C PHE A 508 17.51 12.33 15.86
N TYR A 509 17.99 11.45 16.73
CA TYR A 509 18.22 11.70 18.15
C TYR A 509 19.43 10.89 18.63
N ARG A 510 20.01 11.27 19.78
CA ARG A 510 21.02 10.44 20.46
C ARG A 510 20.32 9.44 21.38
N ASP A 511 20.66 8.17 21.26
CA ASP A 511 20.23 7.17 22.23
C ASP A 511 21.08 7.20 23.51
N THR A 512 20.77 6.33 24.47
CA THR A 512 21.47 6.25 25.76
C THR A 512 22.94 5.82 25.64
N GLN A 513 23.36 5.27 24.50
CA GLN A 513 24.76 4.92 24.21
C GLN A 513 25.48 6.06 23.48
N GLY A 514 24.79 7.17 23.18
CA GLY A 514 25.31 8.28 22.40
C GLY A 514 25.32 8.03 20.89
N ASP A 515 24.71 6.94 20.43
CA ASP A 515 24.56 6.63 19.02
C ASP A 515 23.48 7.50 18.38
N VAL A 516 23.72 7.95 17.14
CA VAL A 516 22.74 8.71 16.37
C VAL A 516 21.75 7.73 15.76
N VAL A 517 20.49 7.81 16.20
CA VAL A 517 19.40 6.93 15.75
C VAL A 517 18.38 7.73 14.97
N GLY A 518 18.04 7.26 13.77
CA GLY A 518 17.02 7.85 12.93
C GLY A 518 15.70 7.09 12.97
N LYS A 519 14.60 7.83 12.83
CA LYS A 519 13.23 7.32 12.66
C LYS A 519 12.43 8.26 11.75
N SER A 520 11.26 7.83 11.28
CA SER A 520 10.35 8.72 10.56
C SER A 520 9.94 9.90 11.47
N ALA A 521 10.01 11.12 10.95
CA ALA A 521 9.57 12.31 11.68
C ALA A 521 8.03 12.42 11.75
N GLU A 522 7.36 11.81 10.79
CA GLU A 522 5.91 11.86 10.62
C GLU A 522 5.33 10.43 10.57
N LEU A 523 4.62 10.10 9.50
CA LEU A 523 4.01 8.80 9.33
C LEU A 523 5.08 7.77 8.94
N PRO A 524 5.25 6.68 9.69
CA PRO A 524 6.17 5.61 9.31
C PRO A 524 5.61 4.82 8.13
N PHE A 525 6.51 4.21 7.35
CA PHE A 525 6.24 3.22 6.28
C PHE A 525 5.60 3.74 4.99
N PHE A 526 5.05 4.96 5.00
CA PHE A 526 4.55 5.58 3.78
C PHE A 526 5.71 6.18 2.97
N MET A 527 5.57 6.14 1.65
CA MET A 527 6.52 6.70 0.69
C MET A 527 5.75 7.36 -0.45
N GLU A 528 6.20 8.53 -0.90
CA GLU A 528 5.64 9.20 -2.08
C GLU A 528 6.39 8.76 -3.33
N ILE A 529 5.69 8.16 -4.31
CA ILE A 529 6.27 7.83 -5.61
C ILE A 529 5.51 8.58 -6.71
N ARG A 530 6.23 9.44 -7.43
CA ARG A 530 5.63 10.27 -8.51
C ARG A 530 4.98 9.40 -9.59
N GLY A 531 3.71 9.65 -9.88
CA GLY A 531 2.94 8.86 -10.86
C GLY A 531 2.21 7.65 -10.27
N LEU A 532 2.51 7.25 -9.03
CA LEU A 532 1.73 6.27 -8.26
C LEU A 532 0.95 6.93 -7.11
N GLY A 533 1.49 8.00 -6.55
CA GLY A 533 1.01 8.63 -5.32
C GLY A 533 1.66 8.03 -4.08
N VAL A 534 0.96 8.14 -2.95
CA VAL A 534 1.43 7.59 -1.68
C VAL A 534 1.23 6.08 -1.64
N ILE A 535 2.28 5.35 -1.28
CA ILE A 535 2.28 3.90 -1.10
C ILE A 535 2.65 3.52 0.34
N ASP A 536 2.14 2.40 0.82
CA ASP A 536 2.47 1.84 2.13
C ASP A 536 3.41 0.65 1.93
N ILE A 537 4.69 0.86 2.23
CA ILE A 537 5.74 -0.14 2.06
C ILE A 537 5.49 -1.37 2.94
N LYS A 538 4.96 -1.18 4.15
CA LYS A 538 4.65 -2.28 5.06
C LYS A 538 3.57 -3.19 4.47
N THR A 539 2.54 -2.61 3.86
CA THR A 539 1.44 -3.38 3.27
C THR A 539 1.83 -4.02 1.94
N LEU A 540 2.67 -3.35 1.13
CA LEU A 540 3.12 -3.87 -0.17
C LEU A 540 4.18 -4.96 -0.06
N TYR A 541 5.19 -4.78 0.81
CA TYR A 541 6.39 -5.63 0.89
C TYR A 541 6.52 -6.37 2.24
N GLY A 542 5.57 -6.16 3.15
CA GLY A 542 5.51 -6.86 4.44
C GLY A 542 6.30 -6.21 5.57
N LEU A 543 6.14 -6.75 6.78
CA LEU A 543 6.83 -6.27 7.99
C LEU A 543 8.35 -6.38 7.90
N SER A 544 8.88 -7.33 7.11
CA SER A 544 10.31 -7.50 6.90
C SER A 544 10.95 -6.35 6.11
N ALA A 545 10.16 -5.59 5.35
CA ALA A 545 10.62 -4.49 4.50
C ALA A 545 10.69 -3.15 5.22
N VAL A 546 10.35 -3.09 6.52
CA VAL A 546 10.30 -1.84 7.28
C VAL A 546 10.91 -1.98 8.67
N ARG A 547 11.34 -0.86 9.25
CA ARG A 547 11.83 -0.76 10.62
C ARG A 547 11.46 0.58 11.22
N LEU A 548 11.13 0.62 12.52
CA LEU A 548 10.72 1.88 13.17
C LEU A 548 11.88 2.86 13.37
N SER A 549 13.06 2.34 13.68
CA SER A 549 14.26 3.14 13.89
C SER A 549 15.52 2.34 13.57
N LYS A 550 16.60 3.04 13.23
CA LYS A 550 17.92 2.45 12.98
C LYS A 550 19.02 3.45 13.29
N ARG A 551 20.13 2.97 13.83
CA ARG A 551 21.37 3.75 13.96
C ARG A 551 21.83 4.25 12.59
N LEU A 552 22.25 5.50 12.50
CA LEU A 552 22.88 6.05 11.32
C LEU A 552 24.35 5.65 11.27
N ASP A 553 24.74 4.91 10.23
CA ASP A 553 26.11 4.45 10.02
C ASP A 553 26.79 5.22 8.88
N MET A 554 26.03 5.66 7.86
CA MET A 554 26.58 6.30 6.66
C MET A 554 25.58 7.25 6.00
N ILE A 555 26.10 8.29 5.35
CA ILE A 555 25.34 9.19 4.46
C ILE A 555 25.81 8.98 3.02
N ILE A 556 24.88 8.83 2.09
CA ILE A 556 25.17 8.81 0.66
C ILE A 556 24.39 9.94 -0.01
N GLU A 557 25.10 10.91 -0.58
CA GLU A 557 24.53 12.03 -1.31
C GLU A 557 24.44 11.69 -2.79
N LEU A 558 23.21 11.65 -3.32
CA LEU A 558 22.94 11.47 -4.74
C LEU A 558 23.10 12.80 -5.47
N GLN A 559 24.00 12.84 -6.46
CA GLN A 559 24.25 14.00 -7.30
C GLN A 559 24.04 13.67 -8.78
N ALA A 560 23.59 14.65 -9.56
CA ALA A 560 23.50 14.50 -11.01
C ALA A 560 24.89 14.70 -11.63
N VAL A 561 25.21 13.94 -12.68
CA VAL A 561 26.43 14.18 -13.47
C VAL A 561 26.22 15.44 -14.32
N ASP A 562 26.94 16.51 -14.00
CA ASP A 562 27.08 17.67 -14.88
C ASP A 562 28.28 17.43 -15.82
N ASN A 563 28.11 17.71 -17.12
CA ASN A 563 29.11 17.50 -18.18
C ASN A 563 30.32 18.47 -18.10
N SER A 564 30.90 18.68 -16.92
CA SER A 564 32.13 19.47 -16.74
C SER A 564 33.24 18.59 -16.16
N ASP A 565 34.24 18.35 -17.00
CA ASP A 565 35.56 17.78 -16.75
C ASP A 565 35.64 16.38 -16.09
N TYR A 566 35.97 15.42 -16.95
CA TYR A 566 36.48 14.12 -16.58
C TYR A 566 37.77 14.26 -15.76
N MET A 567 37.86 13.40 -14.74
CA MET A 567 38.97 13.17 -13.81
C MET A 567 38.91 13.98 -12.51
N SER A 568 38.50 13.30 -11.44
CA SER A 568 39.07 13.51 -10.10
C SER A 568 38.96 12.20 -9.32
N ALA A 569 40.03 11.86 -8.59
CA ALA A 569 40.20 10.68 -7.75
C ALA A 569 38.98 10.37 -6.86
N PRO A 570 38.80 9.12 -6.37
CA PRO A 570 37.78 8.81 -5.37
C PRO A 570 37.90 9.80 -4.22
N SER A 571 36.91 10.67 -4.07
CA SER A 571 36.92 11.76 -3.11
C SER A 571 37.15 11.20 -1.71
N THR A 572 38.19 11.74 -1.08
CA THR A 572 38.64 11.68 0.31
C THR A 572 37.52 11.37 1.29
N HIS A 573 37.77 10.59 2.35
CA HIS A 573 36.78 10.28 3.40
C HIS A 573 36.06 11.54 3.90
N LEU A 574 34.86 11.80 3.36
CA LEU A 574 34.01 12.90 3.80
C LEU A 574 33.30 12.47 5.09
N TYR A 575 33.14 13.41 6.00
CA TYR A 575 32.33 13.23 7.20
C TYR A 575 31.33 14.38 7.29
N GLU A 576 30.14 14.08 7.79
CA GLU A 576 29.11 15.06 8.11
C GLU A 576 28.78 14.94 9.59
N ASP A 577 28.75 16.07 10.31
CA ASP A 577 28.37 16.06 11.71
C ASP A 577 26.85 15.94 11.84
N VAL A 578 26.41 14.91 12.57
CA VAL A 578 25.00 14.69 12.89
C VAL A 578 24.87 14.62 14.40
N LEU A 579 24.24 15.65 14.99
CA LEU A 579 24.09 15.81 16.44
C LEU A 579 25.44 15.81 17.20
N GLY A 580 26.56 16.24 16.62
CA GLY A 580 27.89 16.20 17.26
C GLY A 580 28.62 14.86 17.12
N LYS A 581 28.17 13.98 16.21
CA LYS A 581 28.85 12.73 15.86
C LYS A 581 29.26 12.79 14.38
N PRO A 582 30.54 12.58 14.03
CA PRO A 582 30.97 12.53 12.64
C PRO A 582 30.50 11.24 11.98
N ILE A 583 29.65 11.34 10.96
CA ILE A 583 29.12 10.23 10.18
C ILE A 583 29.84 10.19 8.82
N LYS A 584 30.25 9.00 8.37
CA LYS A 584 30.93 8.84 7.08
C LYS A 584 29.97 9.19 5.94
N LYS A 585 30.43 10.05 5.03
CA LYS A 585 29.69 10.52 3.87
C LYS A 585 30.34 10.06 2.57
N ARG A 586 29.54 9.68 1.58
CA ARG A 586 29.97 9.48 0.19
C ARG A 586 29.04 10.20 -0.78
N ILE A 587 29.57 10.51 -1.95
CA ILE A 587 28.83 11.09 -3.05
C ILE A 587 28.66 10.01 -4.11
N LEU A 588 27.43 9.82 -4.59
CA LEU A 588 27.09 8.94 -5.69
C LEU A 588 26.54 9.77 -6.85
N GLU A 589 27.29 9.77 -7.94
CA GLU A 589 26.87 10.37 -9.20
C GLU A 589 25.90 9.46 -9.96
N VAL A 590 24.66 9.94 -10.11
CA VAL A 590 23.58 9.25 -10.81
C VAL A 590 23.66 9.60 -12.30
N SER A 591 24.03 8.61 -13.13
CA SER A 591 24.12 8.72 -14.59
C SER A 591 23.11 7.81 -15.29
N SER A 592 22.81 8.10 -16.57
CA SER A 592 21.96 7.24 -17.39
C SER A 592 22.63 5.88 -17.62
N GLY A 593 21.94 4.79 -17.25
CA GLY A 593 22.40 3.41 -17.48
C GLY A 593 23.10 2.74 -16.30
N ARG A 594 23.36 3.46 -15.20
CA ARG A 594 23.83 2.85 -13.94
C ARG A 594 22.68 2.71 -12.95
N ASN A 595 22.56 1.53 -12.35
CA ASN A 595 21.58 1.26 -11.33
C ASN A 595 22.01 1.90 -10.00
N ALA A 596 21.32 2.96 -9.57
CA ALA A 596 21.69 3.71 -8.37
C ALA A 596 21.63 2.83 -7.10
N ALA A 597 20.62 1.95 -6.99
CA ALA A 597 20.48 1.04 -5.87
C ALA A 597 21.68 0.07 -5.78
N ALA A 598 22.09 -0.51 -6.90
CA ALA A 598 23.27 -1.38 -6.95
C ALA A 598 24.55 -0.64 -6.52
N MET A 599 24.73 0.61 -6.96
CA MET A 599 25.89 1.42 -6.57
C MET A 599 25.87 1.77 -5.08
N VAL A 600 24.69 2.06 -4.52
CA VAL A 600 24.51 2.23 -3.07
C VAL A 600 24.91 0.96 -2.32
N GLU A 601 24.44 -0.21 -2.76
CA GLU A 601 24.82 -1.50 -2.16
C GLU A 601 26.34 -1.70 -2.18
N VAL A 602 26.99 -1.45 -3.32
CA VAL A 602 28.46 -1.55 -3.46
C VAL A 602 29.19 -0.59 -2.51
N MET A 603 28.72 0.65 -2.37
CA MET A 603 29.32 1.62 -1.44
C MET A 603 29.19 1.18 0.03
N VAL A 604 28.07 0.55 0.40
CA VAL A 604 27.86 0.03 1.76
C VAL A 604 28.69 -1.24 1.99
N MET A 605 28.79 -2.13 1.01
CA MET A 605 29.66 -3.31 1.08
C MET A 605 31.13 -2.90 1.25
N ASP A 606 31.59 -1.88 0.51
CA ASP A 606 32.94 -1.33 0.67
C ASP A 606 33.16 -0.69 2.05
N TYR A 607 32.14 0.00 2.58
CA TYR A 607 32.19 0.50 3.96
C TYR A 607 32.30 -0.65 4.99
N MET A 608 31.51 -1.70 4.82
CA MET A 608 31.55 -2.91 5.64
C MET A 608 32.91 -3.61 5.57
N SER A 609 33.48 -3.75 4.37
CA SER A 609 34.81 -4.32 4.14
C SER A 609 35.88 -3.59 4.93
N GLY A 610 35.86 -2.25 4.88
CA GLY A 610 36.78 -1.41 5.64
C GLY A 610 36.65 -1.55 7.17
N LEU A 611 35.44 -1.77 7.69
CA LEU A 611 35.22 -2.04 9.13
C LEU A 611 35.74 -3.42 9.54
N LEU A 612 35.75 -4.39 8.62
CA LEU A 612 36.29 -5.74 8.84
C LEU A 612 37.81 -5.83 8.62
N GLY A 613 38.47 -4.71 8.32
CA GLY A 613 39.93 -4.63 8.17
C GLY A 613 40.48 -5.10 6.83
N GLN A 614 39.62 -5.34 5.83
CA GLN A 614 40.06 -5.59 4.45
C GLN A 614 40.26 -4.22 3.76
N LYS A 615 41.52 -3.87 3.52
CA LYS A 615 41.91 -2.62 2.83
C LYS A 615 41.99 -2.80 1.32
#